data_AF-A0A3A9JHN9-F1
#
_entry.id   AF-A0A3A9JHN9-F1
#
_cell.length_a   1.000
_cell.length_b   1.000
_cell.length_c   1.000
_cell.angle_alpha   90.00
_cell.angle_beta   90.00
_cell.angle_gamma   90.00
#
_symmetry.space_group_name_H-M   'P 1'
#
loop_
_entity.id
_entity.type
_entity.pdbx_description
1 polymer ?
#
loop_
_entity_poly.entity_id
_entity_poly.type
_entity_poly.pdbx_seq_one_letter_code
_entity_poly.pdbx_strand_id
1 'polypeptide(L)'
;MSDNLQEAAARAAALSGYIILTADQAEAVRGPTAPGAALDPRPLQSGAWALPVRVLLDPAHEMHHALLGDLPVREVPEEEWLIEAEE
;
A
#
# COMPACT_ATOMS: atom_id res chain seq x y z
N MET A 1 4.91 5.58 -21.76
CA MET A 1 5.12 4.64 -20.63
C MET A 1 4.13 4.93 -19.50
N SER A 2 2.87 5.26 -19.81
CA SER A 2 1.88 5.73 -18.83
C SER A 2 0.76 4.71 -18.56
N ASP A 3 0.87 3.51 -19.13
CA ASP A 3 -0.15 2.45 -19.05
C ASP A 3 -0.23 1.82 -17.64
N ASN A 4 0.91 1.75 -16.94
CA ASN A 4 1.04 0.95 -15.72
C ASN A 4 0.26 1.52 -14.51
N LEU A 5 0.25 2.85 -14.35
CA LEU A 5 -0.50 3.49 -13.26
C LEU A 5 -2.02 3.42 -13.49
N GLN A 6 -2.47 3.57 -14.73
CA GLN A 6 -3.89 3.51 -15.09
C GLN A 6 -4.45 2.09 -14.86
N GLU A 7 -3.65 1.07 -15.21
CA GLU A 7 -4.01 -0.34 -15.02
C GLU A 7 -3.98 -0.73 -13.54
N ALA A 8 -2.98 -0.24 -12.78
CA ALA A 8 -2.92 -0.43 -11.33
C ALA A 8 -4.12 0.20 -10.61
N ALA A 9 -4.52 1.42 -10.98
CA ALA A 9 -5.69 2.10 -10.43
C ALA A 9 -7.01 1.39 -10.82
N ALA A 10 -7.14 0.90 -12.05
CA ALA A 10 -8.31 0.13 -12.48
C ALA A 10 -8.42 -1.22 -11.72
N ARG A 11 -7.28 -1.87 -11.46
CA ARG A 11 -7.22 -3.08 -10.62
C ARG A 11 -7.56 -2.75 -9.16
N ALA A 12 -7.11 -1.61 -8.64
CA ALA A 12 -7.44 -1.12 -7.30
C ALA A 12 -8.95 -0.87 -7.12
N ALA A 13 -9.61 -0.35 -8.16
CA ALA A 13 -11.05 -0.11 -8.13
C ALA A 13 -11.88 -1.41 -8.18
N ALA A 14 -11.32 -2.50 -8.72
CA ALA A 14 -11.99 -3.79 -8.85
C ALA A 14 -11.65 -4.81 -7.74
N LEU A 15 -10.55 -4.62 -7.00
CA LEU A 15 -10.02 -5.58 -6.03
C LEU A 15 -9.89 -4.98 -4.62
N SER A 16 -10.39 -5.69 -3.60
CA SER A 16 -10.15 -5.41 -2.19
C SER A 16 -8.78 -5.97 -1.75
N GLY A 17 -7.69 -5.40 -2.28
CA GLY A 17 -6.33 -5.91 -2.08
C GLY A 17 -5.38 -4.95 -1.34
N TYR A 18 -4.18 -5.45 -1.05
CA TYR A 18 -3.08 -4.70 -0.43
C TYR A 18 -1.84 -4.75 -1.32
N ILE A 19 -1.21 -3.60 -1.49
CA ILE A 19 0.12 -3.44 -2.06
C ILE A 19 1.12 -4.00 -1.05
N ILE A 20 2.00 -4.89 -1.51
CA ILE A 20 3.02 -5.51 -0.66
C ILE A 20 4.32 -4.72 -0.83
N LEU A 21 4.82 -4.24 0.30
CA LEU A 21 6.04 -3.46 0.42
C LEU A 21 7.08 -4.24 1.23
N THR A 22 8.35 -4.00 0.93
CA THR A 22 9.45 -4.36 1.84
C THR A 22 9.50 -3.37 3.00
N ALA A 23 10.26 -3.71 4.05
CA ALA A 23 10.46 -2.79 5.19
C ALA A 23 11.07 -1.44 4.76
N ASP A 24 12.02 -1.45 3.83
CA ASP A 24 12.65 -0.24 3.28
C ASP A 24 11.64 0.61 2.48
N GLN A 25 10.82 -0.03 1.64
CA GLN A 25 9.77 0.66 0.88
C GLN A 25 8.69 1.22 1.79
N ALA A 26 8.29 0.47 2.82
CA ALA A 26 7.33 0.92 3.81
C ALA A 26 7.86 2.16 4.54
N GLU A 27 9.11 2.15 5.00
CA GLU A 27 9.73 3.30 5.66
C GLU A 27 9.87 4.51 4.71
N ALA A 28 10.15 4.28 3.43
CA ALA A 28 10.26 5.33 2.42
C ALA A 28 8.92 6.03 2.11
N VAL A 29 7.80 5.32 2.23
CA VAL A 29 6.45 5.90 2.00
C VAL A 29 5.72 6.27 3.28
N ARG A 30 6.20 5.83 4.45
CA ARG A 30 5.52 6.03 5.73
C ARG A 30 5.54 7.50 6.12
N GLY A 31 4.38 7.98 6.57
CA GLY A 31 4.22 9.32 7.12
C GLY A 31 3.35 10.24 6.27
N PRO A 32 3.39 11.54 6.55
CA PRO A 32 2.51 12.51 5.93
C PRO A 32 2.87 12.71 4.44
N THR A 33 1.86 12.61 3.59
CA THR A 33 1.97 12.77 2.13
C THR A 33 1.30 14.05 1.65
N ALA A 34 0.19 14.42 2.29
CA ALA A 34 -0.51 15.69 2.10
C ALA A 34 -1.12 16.19 3.42
N PRO A 35 -1.60 17.44 3.49
CA PRO A 35 -2.26 17.97 4.68
C PRO A 35 -3.47 17.11 5.08
N GLY A 36 -3.39 16.42 6.22
CA GLY A 36 -4.44 15.52 6.70
C GLY A 36 -4.43 14.12 6.07
N ALA A 37 -3.44 13.78 5.23
CA ALA A 37 -3.26 12.48 4.62
C ALA A 37 -1.88 11.90 4.93
N ALA A 38 -1.84 10.70 5.51
CA ALA A 38 -0.62 9.98 5.82
C ALA A 38 -0.74 8.53 5.37
N LEU A 39 0.36 7.99 4.86
CA LEU A 39 0.47 6.56 4.60
C LEU A 39 0.98 5.87 5.86
N ASP A 40 0.22 4.87 6.30
CA ASP A 40 0.60 3.99 7.40
C ASP A 40 0.56 2.54 6.92
N PRO A 41 1.67 2.03 6.35
CA PRO A 41 1.80 0.63 6.02
C PRO A 41 1.67 -0.21 7.29
N ARG A 42 0.96 -1.33 7.20
CA ARG A 42 0.79 -2.26 8.33
C ARG A 42 1.70 -3.48 8.18
N PRO A 43 2.43 -3.90 9.23
CA PRO A 43 3.33 -5.03 9.16
C PRO A 43 2.57 -6.36 9.08
N LEU A 44 3.15 -7.32 8.36
CA LEU A 44 2.70 -8.70 8.24
C LEU A 44 3.62 -9.63 9.05
N GLN A 45 3.12 -10.80 9.42
CA GLN A 45 3.90 -11.84 10.11
C GLN A 45 5.09 -12.35 9.30
N SER A 46 5.03 -12.22 7.97
CA SER A 46 6.13 -12.55 7.07
C SER A 46 7.29 -11.55 7.11
N GLY A 47 7.15 -10.42 7.81
CA GLY A 47 8.10 -9.31 7.82
C GLY A 47 7.96 -8.36 6.63
N ALA A 48 7.01 -8.63 5.73
CA ALA A 48 6.56 -7.69 4.71
C ALA A 48 5.58 -6.67 5.30
N TRP A 49 5.29 -5.63 4.53
CA TRP A 49 4.35 -4.59 4.88
C TRP A 49 3.24 -4.53 3.84
N ALA A 50 2.04 -4.17 4.27
CA ALA A 50 0.88 -4.10 3.42
C ALA A 50 0.23 -2.71 3.51
N LEU A 51 -0.07 -2.14 2.35
CA LEU A 51 -0.75 -0.86 2.22
C LEU A 51 -2.03 -1.03 1.37
N PRO A 52 -3.17 -0.45 1.77
CA PRO A 52 -4.42 -0.63 1.04
C PRO A 52 -4.30 -0.13 -0.41
N VAL A 53 -4.73 -0.91 -1.40
CA VAL A 53 -4.60 -0.51 -2.82
C VAL A 53 -5.38 0.77 -3.15
N ARG A 54 -6.41 1.11 -2.35
CA ARG A 54 -7.19 2.37 -2.48
C ARG A 54 -6.34 3.64 -2.42
N VAL A 55 -5.12 3.59 -1.86
CA VAL A 55 -4.22 4.75 -1.84
C VAL A 55 -3.80 5.20 -3.24
N LEU A 56 -3.83 4.31 -4.24
CA LEU A 56 -3.59 4.63 -5.65
C LEU A 56 -4.73 5.43 -6.30
N LEU A 57 -5.93 5.41 -5.68
CA LEU A 57 -7.08 6.20 -6.12
C LEU A 57 -7.12 7.57 -5.43
N ASP A 58 -6.33 7.75 -4.37
CA ASP A 58 -6.32 8.97 -3.59
C ASP A 58 -5.27 9.95 -4.14
N PRO A 59 -5.67 11.14 -4.63
CA PRO A 59 -4.74 12.12 -5.18
C PRO A 59 -3.78 12.68 -4.11
N ALA A 60 -4.08 12.58 -2.82
CA ALA A 60 -3.17 13.00 -1.76
C ALA A 60 -1.87 12.18 -1.72
N HIS A 61 -1.87 10.99 -2.34
CA HIS A 61 -0.72 10.10 -2.39
C HIS A 61 -0.05 10.06 -3.77
N GLU A 62 -0.35 11.01 -4.68
CA GLU A 62 0.17 10.98 -6.07
C GLU A 62 1.70 10.86 -6.13
N MET A 63 2.39 11.48 -5.15
CA MET A 63 3.85 11.43 -5.02
C MET A 63 4.39 9.99 -4.95
N HIS A 64 3.62 9.06 -4.38
CA HIS A 64 4.00 7.66 -4.25
C HIS A 64 3.30 6.75 -5.26
N HIS A 65 2.36 7.24 -6.07
CA HIS A 65 1.61 6.42 -7.03
C HIS A 65 2.53 5.71 -8.03
N ALA A 66 3.58 6.37 -8.51
CA ALA A 66 4.53 5.74 -9.42
C ALA A 66 5.30 4.57 -8.79
N LEU A 67 5.71 4.72 -7.51
CA LEU A 67 6.38 3.67 -6.76
C LEU A 67 5.41 2.53 -6.44
N LEU A 68 4.26 2.88 -5.86
CA LEU A 68 3.25 1.93 -5.38
C LEU A 68 2.55 1.18 -6.53
N GLY A 69 2.43 1.80 -7.71
CA GLY A 69 1.83 1.21 -8.90
C GLY A 69 2.68 0.12 -9.54
N ASP A 70 3.98 0.10 -9.28
CA ASP A 70 4.89 -0.95 -9.77
C ASP A 70 4.96 -2.17 -8.83
N LEU A 71 4.47 -2.02 -7.60
CA LEU A 71 4.55 -3.06 -6.57
C LEU A 71 3.48 -4.15 -6.71
N PRO A 72 3.78 -5.38 -6.27
CA PRO A 72 2.80 -6.47 -6.31
C PRO A 72 1.63 -6.20 -5.37
N VAL A 73 0.42 -6.44 -5.87
CA VAL A 73 -0.83 -6.36 -5.10
C VAL A 73 -1.37 -7.77 -4.90
N ARG A 74 -1.77 -8.10 -3.67
CA ARG A 74 -2.44 -9.36 -3.34
C ARG A 74 -3.44 -9.18 -2.21
N GLU A 75 -4.30 -10.17 -2.05
CA GLU A 75 -5.11 -10.30 -0.85
C GLU A 75 -4.24 -10.76 0.32
N VAL A 76 -4.49 -10.17 1.49
CA VAL A 76 -3.80 -10.51 2.74
C VAL A 76 -4.86 -11.00 3.72
N PRO A 77 -4.91 -12.31 4.01
CA PRO A 77 -5.87 -12.87 4.96
C PRO A 77 -5.61 -12.31 6.37
N GLU A 78 -6.64 -12.30 7.20
CA GLU A 78 -6.57 -11.81 8.60
C GLU A 78 -5.43 -12.49 9.39
N GLU A 79 -5.17 -13.75 9.08
CA GLU A 79 -4.15 -14.60 9.70
C GLU A 79 -2.70 -14.20 9.36
N GLU A 80 -2.45 -13.39 8.33
CA GLU A 80 -1.11 -12.93 7.97
C GLU A 80 -0.74 -11.60 8.64
N TRP A 81 -1.72 -10.88 9.19
CA TRP A 81 -1.46 -9.62 9.86
C TRP A 81 -0.67 -9.87 11.13
N LEU A 82 0.32 -9.02 11.38
CA LEU A 82 0.96 -8.99 12.68
C LEU A 82 -0.06 -8.42 13.67
N ILE A 83 -0.69 -9.30 14.44
CA ILE A 83 -1.51 -8.91 15.57
C ILE A 83 -0.52 -8.55 16.68
N GLU A 84 -0.28 -7.27 16.89
CA GLU A 84 0.40 -6.81 18.09
C GLU A 84 -0.48 -7.27 19.26
N ALA A 85 -0.04 -8.31 19.97
CA ALA A 85 -0.72 -8.75 21.16
C ALA A 85 -0.65 -7.58 22.14
N GLU A 86 -1.75 -6.86 22.33
CA GLU A 86 -1.90 -5.93 23.43
C GLU A 86 -1.72 -6.74 24.73
N GLU A 87 -0.55 -6.61 25.37
CA GLU A 87 -0.26 -7.18 26.69
C GLU A 87 -1.02 -6.44 27.81
#